data_AF-A0A662CA25-F1
#
_entry.id   AF-A0A662CA25-F1
#
_cell.length_a   1.000
_cell.length_b   1.000
_cell.length_c   1.000
_cell.angle_alpha   90.00
_cell.angle_beta   90.00
_cell.angle_gamma   90.00
#
_symmetry.space_group_name_H-M   'P 1'
#
loop_
_entity.id
_entity.type
_entity.pdbx_description
1 polymer ?
#
loop_
_entity_poly.entity_id
_entity_poly.type
_entity_poly.pdbx_seq_one_letter_code
_entity_poly.pdbx_strand_id
1 'polypeptide(L)'
;AWSELDGLLLISGALGMFDREVVIQSGGYHTNTVGEDMELVVRMRRYMADKGQGYDVVYIPDPLCWTEVPSTIKVLARQRSRWTRGTMETLFTHRKLFLNAKYGKLGMLGYPYWLVFEYLAPIIEFLGILWFIFLAITGNLNWPFFLLLFGFVYFFAVSLSIWSVLFEEMTYHKYEKKMDVLRLIGTAFLEPIFYHPMVMLMSIKGNLDKVFNRNSWGKMEREGFKKS
;
A
#
# COMPACT_ATOMS: atom_id res chain seq x y z
N ALA A 1 -9.10 -7.83 -11.53
CA ALA A 1 -10.00 -6.88 -10.86
C ALA A 1 -9.46 -5.43 -10.91
N TRP A 2 -8.31 -5.11 -10.30
CA TRP A 2 -7.80 -3.72 -10.28
C TRP A 2 -7.25 -3.19 -11.61
N SER A 3 -6.71 -4.05 -12.48
CA SER A 3 -6.33 -3.67 -13.86
C SER A 3 -7.56 -3.32 -14.71
N GLU A 4 -8.64 -4.11 -14.60
CA GLU A 4 -9.94 -3.83 -15.26
C GLU A 4 -10.60 -2.52 -14.79
N LEU A 5 -10.35 -2.13 -13.53
CA LEU A 5 -10.83 -0.89 -12.93
C LEU A 5 -9.86 0.29 -13.13
N ASP A 6 -8.73 0.07 -13.81
CA ASP A 6 -7.68 1.06 -14.05
C ASP A 6 -7.15 1.72 -12.75
N GLY A 7 -7.26 1.00 -11.63
CA GLY A 7 -6.93 1.49 -10.28
C GLY A 7 -5.48 1.20 -9.85
N LEU A 8 -4.67 0.62 -10.73
CA LEU A 8 -3.24 0.39 -10.50
C LEU A 8 -2.46 1.70 -10.68
N LEU A 9 -2.35 2.49 -9.60
CA LEU A 9 -1.47 3.67 -9.57
C LEU A 9 -0.02 3.33 -9.22
N LEU A 10 0.24 2.06 -8.86
CA LEU A 10 1.56 1.57 -8.50
C LEU A 10 1.90 0.33 -9.34
N ILE A 11 3.05 0.39 -10.00
CA ILE A 11 3.76 -0.77 -10.53
C ILE A 11 4.97 -0.96 -9.62
N SER A 12 5.17 -2.18 -9.11
CA SER A 12 6.32 -2.47 -8.25
C SER A 12 7.63 -2.13 -8.96
N GLY A 13 8.45 -1.26 -8.37
CA GLY A 13 9.79 -0.94 -8.90
C GLY A 13 10.73 -2.15 -9.03
N ALA A 14 10.37 -3.33 -8.49
CA ALA A 14 11.15 -4.55 -8.64
C ALA A 14 11.00 -5.22 -10.03
N LEU A 15 9.83 -5.13 -10.65
CA LEU A 15 9.55 -5.60 -12.01
C LEU A 15 8.43 -4.77 -12.64
N GLY A 16 8.83 -3.72 -13.34
CA GLY A 16 7.96 -2.91 -14.18
C GLY A 16 8.53 -2.81 -15.59
N MET A 17 7.66 -2.88 -16.59
CA MET A 17 7.98 -2.62 -17.99
C MET A 17 7.20 -1.40 -18.45
N PHE A 18 7.89 -0.49 -19.13
CA PHE A 18 7.33 0.79 -19.56
C PHE A 18 7.65 1.02 -21.04
N ASP A 19 6.72 1.64 -21.74
CA ASP A 19 7.00 2.16 -23.08
C ASP A 19 8.09 3.24 -22.99
N ARG A 20 9.21 2.99 -23.66
CA ARG A 20 10.39 3.87 -23.60
C ARG A 20 10.07 5.27 -24.12
N GLU A 21 9.29 5.39 -25.19
CA GLU A 21 8.97 6.68 -25.79
C GLU A 21 8.08 7.50 -24.87
N VAL A 22 7.06 6.87 -24.28
CA VAL A 22 6.18 7.53 -23.30
C VAL A 22 6.96 7.96 -22.05
N VAL A 23 7.88 7.15 -21.54
CA VAL A 23 8.76 7.53 -20.41
C VAL A 23 9.59 8.76 -20.76
N ILE A 24 10.25 8.77 -21.92
CA ILE A 24 11.09 9.90 -22.35
C ILE A 24 10.24 11.17 -22.53
N GLN A 25 9.10 11.05 -23.21
CA GLN A 25 8.23 12.19 -23.49
C GLN A 25 7.53 12.73 -22.24
N SER A 26 7.27 11.88 -21.24
CA SER A 26 6.72 12.31 -19.94
C SER A 26 7.78 12.91 -19.00
N GLY A 27 9.06 12.87 -19.38
CA GLY A 27 10.17 13.54 -18.68
C GLY A 27 11.06 12.61 -17.83
N GLY A 28 10.97 11.29 -17.99
CA GLY A 28 11.77 10.31 -17.24
C GLY A 28 11.55 10.33 -15.73
N TYR A 29 12.40 9.67 -14.96
CA TYR A 29 12.28 9.62 -13.49
C TYR A 29 12.53 10.98 -12.84
N HIS A 30 11.63 11.39 -11.93
CA HIS A 30 11.83 12.60 -11.13
C HIS A 30 12.79 12.34 -9.96
N THR A 31 13.80 13.20 -9.81
CA THR A 31 14.81 13.12 -8.74
C THR A 31 14.34 13.70 -7.41
N ASN A 32 13.23 14.45 -7.42
CA ASN A 32 12.75 15.22 -6.27
C ASN A 32 11.62 14.51 -5.51
N THR A 33 11.30 13.26 -5.86
CA THR A 33 10.32 12.43 -5.16
C THR A 33 10.97 11.16 -4.62
N VAL A 34 10.43 10.65 -3.52
CA VAL A 34 10.86 9.38 -2.93
C VAL A 34 10.03 8.18 -3.43
N GLY A 35 8.94 8.43 -4.15
CA GLY A 35 8.09 7.40 -4.77
C GLY A 35 8.20 7.45 -6.29
N GLU A 36 9.42 7.34 -6.81
CA GLU A 36 9.73 7.57 -8.23
C GLU A 36 8.98 6.64 -9.19
N ASP A 37 8.68 5.42 -8.76
CA ASP A 37 7.95 4.41 -9.52
C ASP A 37 6.46 4.76 -9.64
N MET A 38 5.81 5.02 -8.50
CA MET A 38 4.41 5.45 -8.44
C MET A 38 4.21 6.74 -9.23
N GLU A 39 5.05 7.75 -8.98
CA GLU A 39 4.94 9.05 -9.61
C GLU A 39 5.05 8.95 -11.14
N LEU A 40 6.02 8.18 -11.65
CA LEU A 40 6.21 7.98 -13.08
C LEU A 40 4.97 7.34 -13.72
N VAL A 41 4.41 6.30 -13.11
CA VAL A 41 3.19 5.64 -13.60
C VAL A 41 2.03 6.64 -13.71
N VAL A 42 1.77 7.41 -12.65
CA VAL A 42 0.67 8.39 -12.64
C VAL A 42 0.90 9.47 -13.71
N ARG A 43 2.14 9.95 -13.84
CA ARG A 43 2.49 10.99 -14.82
C ARG A 43 2.38 10.50 -16.26
N MET A 44 2.85 9.30 -16.58
CA MET A 44 2.71 8.70 -17.91
C MET A 44 1.24 8.58 -18.31
N ARG A 45 0.39 8.03 -17.42
CA ARG A 45 -1.05 7.89 -17.66
C ARG A 45 -1.73 9.24 -17.86
N ARG A 46 -1.40 10.22 -17.00
CA ARG A 46 -1.89 11.59 -17.14
C ARG A 46 -1.45 12.23 -18.46
N TYR A 47 -0.19 12.05 -18.86
CA TYR A 47 0.34 12.57 -20.12
C TYR A 47 -0.41 12.00 -21.34
N MET A 48 -0.63 10.69 -21.37
CA MET A 48 -1.39 10.02 -22.43
C MET A 48 -2.83 10.52 -22.48
N ALA A 49 -3.50 10.62 -21.32
CA ALA A 49 -4.85 11.17 -21.22
C ALA A 49 -4.93 12.64 -21.64
N ASP A 50 -3.94 13.46 -21.28
CA ASP A 50 -3.88 14.87 -21.67
C ASP A 50 -3.70 15.04 -23.19
N LYS A 51 -3.07 14.07 -23.87
CA LYS A 51 -2.93 14.01 -25.33
C LYS A 51 -4.07 13.30 -26.06
N GLY A 52 -5.05 12.75 -25.33
CA GLY A 52 -6.12 11.94 -25.92
C GLY A 52 -5.63 10.63 -26.55
N GLN A 53 -4.48 10.13 -26.10
CA GLN A 53 -3.92 8.85 -26.54
C GLN A 53 -4.36 7.73 -25.60
N GLY A 54 -4.76 6.60 -26.18
CA GLY A 54 -5.07 5.40 -25.41
C GLY A 54 -3.82 4.84 -24.72
N TYR A 55 -4.01 4.25 -23.55
CA TYR A 55 -2.97 3.55 -22.81
C TYR A 55 -3.60 2.43 -21.99
N ASP A 56 -2.80 1.42 -21.67
CA ASP A 56 -3.21 0.31 -20.80
C ASP A 56 -2.14 0.04 -19.75
N VAL A 57 -2.59 -0.26 -18.52
CA VAL A 57 -1.71 -0.71 -17.44
C VAL A 57 -2.17 -2.09 -16.99
N VAL A 58 -1.37 -3.09 -17.37
CA VAL A 58 -1.68 -4.50 -17.15
C VAL A 58 -0.83 -5.06 -16.01
N TYR A 59 -1.49 -5.80 -15.12
CA TYR A 59 -0.83 -6.59 -14.09
C TYR A 59 -0.75 -8.05 -14.52
N ILE A 60 0.46 -8.61 -14.53
CA ILE A 60 0.71 -10.02 -14.80
C ILE A 60 0.80 -10.75 -13.45
N PRO A 61 -0.11 -11.69 -13.13
CA PRO A 61 -0.19 -12.33 -11.82
C PRO A 61 0.89 -13.42 -11.59
N ASP A 62 1.73 -13.69 -12.58
CA ASP A 62 2.76 -14.72 -12.49
C ASP A 62 3.93 -14.27 -11.59
N PRO A 63 4.31 -15.07 -10.57
CA PRO A 63 5.45 -14.76 -9.72
C PRO A 63 6.76 -15.03 -10.49
N LEU A 64 7.27 -14.03 -11.18
CA LEU A 64 8.48 -14.15 -12.02
C LEU A 64 9.80 -13.98 -11.26
N CYS A 65 9.77 -13.43 -10.05
CA CYS A 65 10.98 -13.25 -9.24
C CYS A 65 10.73 -13.34 -7.73
N TRP A 66 11.82 -13.53 -7.00
CA TRP A 66 11.86 -13.39 -5.55
C TRP A 66 12.48 -12.04 -5.19
N THR A 67 11.87 -11.35 -4.23
CA THR A 67 12.42 -10.11 -3.65
C THR A 67 12.73 -10.32 -2.19
N GLU A 68 13.80 -9.67 -1.71
CA GLU A 68 14.12 -9.67 -0.28
C GLU A 68 13.10 -8.82 0.48
N VAL A 69 12.54 -9.37 1.55
CA VAL A 69 11.71 -8.64 2.51
C VAL A 69 12.59 -7.99 3.59
N PRO A 70 12.17 -6.87 4.20
CA PRO A 70 12.90 -6.26 5.31
C PRO A 70 13.17 -7.25 6.46
N SER A 71 14.43 -7.49 6.79
CA SER A 71 14.81 -8.43 7.86
C SER A 71 14.68 -7.86 9.29
N THR A 72 14.57 -6.52 9.42
CA THR A 72 14.45 -5.85 10.72
C THR A 72 13.33 -4.82 10.73
N ILE A 73 12.73 -4.61 11.91
CA ILE A 73 11.69 -3.59 12.13
C ILE A 73 12.18 -2.19 11.74
N LYS A 74 13.47 -1.89 11.95
CA LYS A 74 14.07 -0.60 11.56
C LYS A 74 14.14 -0.41 10.04
N VAL A 75 14.43 -1.47 9.28
CA VAL A 75 14.38 -1.41 7.80
C VAL A 75 12.93 -1.28 7.34
N LEU A 76 12.01 -2.06 7.92
CA LEU A 76 10.58 -1.99 7.63
C LEU A 76 10.00 -0.59 7.88
N ALA A 77 10.30 0.03 9.03
CA ALA A 77 9.86 1.38 9.36
C ALA A 77 10.29 2.41 8.33
N ARG A 78 11.53 2.30 7.83
CA ARG A 78 12.07 3.19 6.79
C ARG A 78 11.36 2.97 5.45
N GLN A 79 11.09 1.72 5.10
CA GLN A 79 10.34 1.38 3.89
C GLN A 79 8.91 1.94 3.95
N ARG A 80 8.16 1.66 5.02
CA ARG A 80 6.77 2.15 5.17
C ARG A 80 6.70 3.67 5.22
N SER A 81 7.61 4.34 5.94
CA SER A 81 7.72 5.80 5.92
C SER A 81 8.01 6.35 4.52
N ARG A 82 8.85 5.69 3.73
CA ARG A 82 9.11 6.09 2.33
C ARG A 82 7.86 5.93 1.47
N TRP A 83 7.18 4.79 1.56
CA TRP A 83 5.97 4.52 0.77
C TRP A 83 4.88 5.55 1.06
N THR A 84 4.59 5.82 2.33
CA THR A 84 3.60 6.83 2.70
C THR A 84 3.95 8.22 2.17
N ARG A 85 5.23 8.62 2.22
CA ARG A 85 5.68 9.90 1.66
C ARG A 85 5.60 9.94 0.14
N GLY A 86 5.99 8.87 -0.55
CA GLY A 86 5.92 8.76 -2.00
C GLY A 86 4.47 8.81 -2.52
N THR A 87 3.56 8.10 -1.84
CA THR A 87 2.12 8.17 -2.11
C THR A 87 1.60 9.58 -1.92
N MET A 88 1.93 10.22 -0.80
CA MET A 88 1.54 11.59 -0.52
C MET A 88 2.02 12.56 -1.62
N GLU A 89 3.32 12.57 -1.91
CA GLU A 89 3.92 13.42 -2.94
C GLU A 89 3.27 13.23 -4.31
N THR A 90 3.04 11.99 -4.72
CA THR A 90 2.43 11.64 -6.00
C THR A 90 1.00 12.17 -6.09
N LEU A 91 0.17 11.92 -5.07
CA LEU A 91 -1.21 12.40 -5.04
C LEU A 91 -1.26 13.93 -5.08
N PHE A 92 -0.52 14.63 -4.21
CA PHE A 92 -0.54 16.09 -4.16
C PHE A 92 -0.01 16.76 -5.45
N THR A 93 1.00 16.15 -6.10
CA THR A 93 1.54 16.61 -7.38
C THR A 93 0.53 16.46 -8.51
N HIS A 94 -0.19 15.33 -8.52
CA HIS A 94 -1.17 14.99 -9.56
C HIS A 94 -2.62 15.25 -9.14
N ARG A 95 -2.85 16.17 -8.18
CA ARG A 95 -4.20 16.51 -7.66
C ARG A 95 -5.22 16.93 -8.71
N LYS A 96 -4.78 17.33 -9.91
CA LYS A 96 -5.63 17.62 -11.07
C LYS A 96 -6.46 16.42 -11.54
N LEU A 97 -6.04 15.20 -11.18
CA LEU A 97 -6.75 13.96 -11.48
C LEU A 97 -7.98 13.77 -10.57
N PHE A 98 -8.00 14.37 -9.37
CA PHE A 98 -9.05 14.12 -8.37
C PHE A 98 -10.45 14.45 -8.90
N LEU A 99 -11.31 13.42 -8.97
CA LEU A 99 -12.70 13.50 -9.44
C LEU A 99 -12.85 14.22 -10.78
N ASN A 100 -11.84 14.07 -11.65
CA ASN A 100 -11.82 14.71 -12.94
C ASN A 100 -12.14 13.70 -14.04
N ALA A 101 -13.34 13.82 -14.60
CA ALA A 101 -13.86 12.94 -15.65
C ALA A 101 -13.02 12.95 -16.94
N LYS A 102 -12.22 14.00 -17.19
CA LYS A 102 -11.27 14.04 -18.32
C LYS A 102 -10.30 12.84 -18.29
N TYR A 103 -9.96 12.36 -17.10
CA TYR A 103 -9.03 11.26 -16.90
C TYR A 103 -9.73 9.90 -16.75
N GLY A 104 -11.03 9.80 -17.05
CA GLY A 104 -11.77 8.54 -17.02
C GLY A 104 -11.72 7.85 -15.65
N LYS A 105 -11.51 6.53 -15.66
CA LYS A 105 -11.44 5.69 -14.45
C LYS A 105 -10.30 6.10 -13.52
N LEU A 106 -9.14 6.52 -14.05
CA LEU A 106 -8.02 7.03 -13.26
C LEU A 106 -8.44 8.19 -12.35
N GLY A 107 -9.12 9.19 -12.91
CA GLY A 107 -9.52 10.37 -12.14
C GLY A 107 -10.75 10.16 -11.26
N MET A 108 -11.70 9.36 -11.73
CA MET A 108 -13.00 9.16 -11.06
C MET A 108 -13.01 8.06 -10.00
N LEU A 109 -12.17 7.03 -10.15
CA LEU A 109 -12.14 5.86 -9.26
C LEU A 109 -10.76 5.62 -8.67
N GLY A 110 -9.72 5.55 -9.51
CA GLY A 110 -8.37 5.21 -9.08
C GLY A 110 -7.81 6.22 -8.07
N TYR A 111 -7.78 7.50 -8.44
CA TYR A 111 -7.23 8.54 -7.59
C TYR A 111 -8.01 8.69 -6.27
N PRO A 112 -9.36 8.79 -6.25
CA PRO A 112 -10.12 8.84 -4.99
C PRO A 112 -9.90 7.63 -4.10
N TYR A 113 -9.80 6.43 -4.68
CA TYR A 113 -9.50 5.21 -3.92
C TYR A 113 -8.14 5.31 -3.22
N TRP A 114 -7.08 5.67 -3.95
CA TRP A 114 -5.74 5.81 -3.36
C TRP A 114 -5.65 6.96 -2.36
N LEU A 115 -6.42 8.03 -2.54
CA LEU A 115 -6.48 9.10 -1.55
C LEU A 115 -7.14 8.63 -0.26
N VAL A 116 -8.32 8.00 -0.34
CA VAL A 116 -9.14 7.68 0.84
C VAL A 116 -8.70 6.40 1.53
N PHE A 117 -8.50 5.32 0.77
CA PHE A 117 -8.27 3.99 1.32
C PHE A 117 -6.79 3.62 1.45
N GLU A 118 -5.89 4.27 0.72
CA GLU A 118 -4.44 4.02 0.87
C GLU A 118 -3.77 5.12 1.70
N TYR A 119 -3.91 6.38 1.29
CA TYR A 119 -3.23 7.50 1.96
C TYR A 119 -3.88 7.91 3.29
N LEU A 120 -5.20 8.15 3.30
CA LEU A 120 -5.91 8.62 4.49
C LEU A 120 -6.24 7.53 5.49
N ALA A 121 -6.29 6.25 5.08
CA ALA A 121 -6.62 5.12 5.95
C ALA A 121 -5.82 5.09 7.27
N PRO A 122 -4.46 5.13 7.28
CA PRO A 122 -3.71 5.11 8.54
C PRO A 122 -3.97 6.35 9.41
N ILE A 123 -4.29 7.50 8.81
CA ILE A 123 -4.61 8.75 9.53
C ILE A 123 -5.97 8.62 10.21
N ILE A 124 -6.98 8.15 9.47
CA ILE A 124 -8.33 7.93 9.98
C ILE A 124 -8.31 6.88 11.09
N GLU A 125 -7.58 5.79 10.89
CA GLU A 125 -7.41 4.73 11.90
C GLU A 125 -6.78 5.28 13.18
N PHE A 126 -5.67 6.01 13.07
CA PHE A 126 -5.00 6.61 14.22
C PHE A 126 -5.92 7.57 14.99
N LEU A 127 -6.64 8.44 14.29
CA LEU A 127 -7.62 9.34 14.91
C LEU A 127 -8.78 8.57 15.55
N GLY A 128 -9.24 7.48 14.91
CA GLY A 128 -10.25 6.59 15.46
C GLY A 128 -9.82 5.92 16.76
N ILE A 129 -8.55 5.50 16.87
CA ILE A 129 -7.97 4.95 18.10
C ILE A 129 -7.91 6.02 19.20
N LEU A 130 -7.46 7.24 18.89
CA LEU A 130 -7.45 8.34 19.86
C LEU A 130 -8.85 8.67 20.36
N TRP A 131 -9.84 8.68 19.46
CA TRP A 131 -11.24 8.88 19.79
C TRP A 131 -11.79 7.76 20.66
N PHE A 132 -11.47 6.51 20.35
CA PHE A 132 -11.82 5.36 21.17
C PHE A 132 -11.26 5.47 22.59
N ILE A 133 -9.98 5.83 22.73
CA ILE A 133 -9.34 6.02 24.04
C ILE A 133 -10.05 7.12 24.83
N PHE A 134 -10.40 8.24 24.18
CA PHE A 134 -11.16 9.32 24.81
C PHE A 134 -12.53 8.86 25.31
N LEU A 135 -13.29 8.10 24.51
CA LEU A 135 -14.58 7.54 24.93
C LEU A 135 -14.44 6.53 26.08
N ALA A 136 -13.39 5.72 26.07
CA ALA A 136 -13.11 4.76 27.13
C ALA A 136 -12.79 5.46 28.46
N ILE A 137 -11.96 6.51 28.43
CA ILE A 137 -11.59 7.29 29.63
C ILE A 137 -12.79 8.07 30.19
N THR A 138 -13.62 8.65 29.32
CA THR A 138 -14.80 9.43 29.74
C THR A 138 -15.99 8.56 30.15
N GLY A 139 -15.88 7.23 30.03
CA GLY A 139 -16.95 6.29 30.39
C GLY A 139 -18.14 6.29 29.42
N ASN A 140 -18.02 6.93 28.26
CA ASN A 140 -19.08 7.02 27.25
C ASN A 140 -19.07 5.83 26.26
N LEU A 141 -18.25 4.82 26.50
CA LEU A 141 -18.11 3.65 25.63
C LEU A 141 -19.18 2.59 25.96
N ASN A 142 -19.98 2.21 24.96
CA ASN A 142 -20.85 1.05 25.05
C ASN A 142 -20.02 -0.23 24.86
N TRP A 143 -19.57 -0.82 25.97
CA TRP A 143 -18.72 -2.01 25.98
C TRP A 143 -19.34 -3.23 25.26
N PRO A 144 -20.61 -3.61 25.50
CA PRO A 144 -21.22 -4.72 24.78
C PRO A 144 -21.20 -4.53 23.26
N PHE A 145 -21.57 -3.33 22.79
CA PHE A 145 -21.55 -3.02 21.36
C PHE A 145 -20.13 -3.04 20.79
N PHE A 146 -19.17 -2.45 21.50
CA PHE A 146 -17.77 -2.44 21.09
C PHE A 146 -17.20 -3.85 20.96
N LEU A 147 -17.39 -4.72 21.95
CA LEU A 147 -16.87 -6.09 21.93
C LEU A 147 -17.50 -6.91 20.80
N LEU A 148 -18.81 -6.74 20.56
CA LEU A 148 -19.51 -7.40 19.46
C LEU A 148 -18.95 -6.95 18.10
N LEU A 149 -18.84 -5.64 17.88
CA LEU A 149 -18.35 -5.07 16.64
C LEU A 149 -16.88 -5.42 16.41
N PHE A 150 -16.04 -5.30 17.44
CA PHE A 150 -14.63 -5.66 17.38
C PHE A 150 -14.47 -7.14 17.02
N GLY A 151 -15.19 -8.03 17.70
CA GLY A 151 -15.18 -9.46 17.40
C GLY A 151 -15.59 -9.73 15.95
N PHE A 152 -16.70 -9.15 15.51
CA PHE A 152 -17.18 -9.32 14.13
C PHE A 152 -16.14 -8.88 13.09
N VAL A 153 -15.61 -7.65 13.21
CA VAL A 153 -14.63 -7.11 12.27
C VAL A 153 -13.33 -7.89 12.30
N TYR A 154 -12.85 -8.26 13.48
CA TYR A 154 -11.63 -9.05 13.66
C TYR A 154 -11.75 -10.42 13.00
N PHE A 155 -12.80 -11.20 13.31
CA PHE A 155 -12.99 -12.52 12.72
C PHE A 155 -13.25 -12.46 11.22
N PHE A 156 -13.95 -11.41 10.75
CA PHE A 156 -14.14 -11.19 9.33
C PHE A 156 -12.79 -10.95 8.62
N ALA A 157 -11.96 -10.05 9.13
CA ALA A 157 -10.63 -9.79 8.57
C ALA A 157 -9.73 -11.04 8.58
N VAL A 158 -9.67 -11.75 9.70
CA VAL A 158 -8.91 -13.01 9.82
C VAL A 158 -9.42 -14.05 8.82
N SER A 159 -10.74 -14.16 8.63
CA SER A 159 -11.32 -15.10 7.66
C SER A 159 -10.88 -14.78 6.23
N LEU A 160 -10.85 -13.50 5.84
CA LEU A 160 -10.39 -13.08 4.51
C LEU A 160 -8.92 -13.44 4.29
N SER A 161 -8.07 -13.21 5.29
CA SER A 161 -6.64 -13.57 5.23
C SER A 161 -6.45 -15.09 5.10
N ILE A 162 -7.20 -15.88 5.87
CA ILE A 162 -7.15 -17.35 5.78
C ILE A 162 -7.60 -17.83 4.40
N TRP A 163 -8.73 -17.31 3.90
CA TRP A 163 -9.21 -17.64 2.56
C TRP A 163 -8.18 -17.29 1.49
N SER A 164 -7.53 -16.13 1.58
CA SER A 164 -6.47 -15.74 0.65
C SER A 164 -5.32 -16.75 0.62
N VAL A 165 -4.84 -17.16 1.79
CA VAL A 165 -3.75 -18.16 1.90
C VAL A 165 -4.18 -19.52 1.35
N LEU A 166 -5.40 -19.96 1.65
CA LEU A 166 -5.93 -21.23 1.17
C LEU A 166 -6.15 -21.24 -0.34
N PHE A 167 -6.69 -20.17 -0.91
CA PHE A 167 -6.87 -20.04 -2.35
C PHE A 167 -5.53 -20.03 -3.10
N GLU A 168 -4.52 -19.34 -2.56
CA GLU A 168 -3.18 -19.33 -3.15
C GLU A 168 -2.58 -20.74 -3.14
N GLU A 169 -2.66 -21.45 -2.02
CA GLU A 169 -2.13 -22.81 -1.90
C GLU A 169 -2.86 -23.82 -2.79
N MET A 170 -4.20 -23.75 -2.86
CA MET A 170 -4.99 -24.63 -3.74
C MET A 170 -4.72 -24.39 -5.22
N THR A 171 -4.36 -23.16 -5.61
CA THR A 171 -4.15 -22.79 -7.02
C THR A 171 -2.72 -23.07 -7.45
N TYR A 172 -1.73 -22.66 -6.67
CA TYR A 172 -0.33 -22.66 -7.06
C TYR A 172 0.52 -23.73 -6.37
N HIS A 173 0.01 -24.43 -5.34
CA HIS A 173 0.72 -25.46 -4.57
C HIS A 173 2.15 -25.03 -4.21
N LYS A 174 2.27 -23.79 -3.75
CA LYS A 174 3.56 -23.08 -3.65
C LYS A 174 4.31 -23.45 -2.37
N TYR A 175 3.59 -23.91 -1.34
CA TYR A 175 4.19 -24.29 -0.07
C TYR A 175 4.54 -25.78 -0.06
N GLU A 176 5.82 -26.11 0.09
CA GLU A 176 6.27 -27.51 0.14
C GLU A 176 5.76 -28.27 1.38
N LYS A 177 5.43 -27.56 2.47
CA LYS A 177 5.03 -28.15 3.75
C LYS A 177 3.72 -27.56 4.25
N LYS A 178 2.77 -28.44 4.61
CA LYS A 178 1.50 -28.07 5.27
C LYS A 178 1.68 -27.28 6.57
N MET A 179 2.81 -27.46 7.25
CA MET A 179 3.15 -26.71 8.45
C MET A 179 3.34 -25.21 8.18
N ASP A 180 3.82 -24.84 6.99
CA ASP A 180 4.01 -23.44 6.64
C ASP A 180 2.65 -22.75 6.41
N VAL A 181 1.68 -23.47 5.83
CA VAL A 181 0.28 -23.01 5.74
C VAL A 181 -0.32 -22.77 7.13
N LEU A 182 -0.11 -23.69 8.08
CA LEU A 182 -0.57 -23.51 9.47
C LEU A 182 0.08 -22.31 10.16
N ARG A 183 1.37 -22.06 9.91
CA ARG A 183 2.06 -20.86 10.43
C ARG A 183 1.51 -19.57 9.83
N LEU A 184 1.16 -19.57 8.55
CA LEU A 184 0.53 -18.42 7.89
C LEU A 184 -0.86 -18.14 8.46
N ILE A 185 -1.66 -19.19 8.69
CA ILE A 185 -2.95 -19.06 9.39
C ILE A 185 -2.74 -18.47 10.80
N GLY A 186 -1.76 -18.98 11.56
CA GLY A 186 -1.41 -18.42 12.87
C GLY A 186 -1.01 -16.94 12.79
N THR A 187 -0.26 -16.56 11.74
CA THR A 187 0.14 -15.18 11.48
C THR A 187 -1.07 -14.29 11.20
N ALA A 188 -2.08 -14.79 10.47
CA ALA A 188 -3.31 -14.04 10.19
C ALA A 188 -4.06 -13.60 11.46
N PHE A 189 -4.02 -14.39 12.54
CA PHE A 189 -4.60 -13.99 13.84
C PHE A 189 -3.78 -12.91 14.55
N LEU A 190 -2.45 -12.96 14.43
CA LEU A 190 -1.53 -12.06 15.13
C LEU A 190 -1.35 -10.72 14.40
N GLU A 191 -1.50 -10.72 13.08
CA GLU A 191 -1.25 -9.55 12.22
C GLU A 191 -2.05 -8.31 12.65
N PRO A 192 -3.39 -8.37 12.88
CA PRO A 192 -4.18 -7.18 13.24
C PRO A 192 -3.82 -6.61 14.61
N ILE A 193 -3.23 -7.42 15.50
CA ILE A 193 -2.93 -7.05 16.89
C ILE A 193 -1.54 -6.46 17.01
N PHE A 194 -0.56 -7.02 16.30
CA PHE A 194 0.85 -6.66 16.46
C PHE A 194 1.43 -5.93 15.25
N TYR A 195 1.23 -6.48 14.05
CA TYR A 195 1.87 -5.97 12.85
C TYR A 195 1.14 -4.75 12.30
N HIS A 196 -0.19 -4.81 12.20
CA HIS A 196 -1.00 -3.73 11.62
C HIS A 196 -0.85 -2.40 12.38
N PRO A 197 -0.98 -2.33 13.73
CA PRO A 197 -0.82 -1.08 14.46
C PRO A 197 0.61 -0.52 14.33
N MET A 198 1.61 -1.40 14.25
CA MET A 198 2.99 -1.00 14.02
C MET A 198 3.17 -0.33 12.65
N VAL A 199 2.60 -0.90 11.58
CA VAL A 199 2.63 -0.31 10.24
C VAL A 199 1.88 1.02 10.20
N MET A 200 0.69 1.10 10.81
CA MET A 200 -0.06 2.36 10.93
C MET A 200 0.80 3.44 11.59
N LEU A 201 1.44 3.17 12.73
CA LEU A 201 2.33 4.13 13.41
C LEU A 201 3.53 4.53 12.55
N MET A 202 4.12 3.59 11.79
CA MET A 202 5.20 3.89 10.84
C MET A 202 4.73 4.82 9.71
N SER A 203 3.49 4.66 9.23
CA SER A 203 2.88 5.53 8.22
C SER A 203 2.55 6.91 8.78
N ILE A 204 2.02 7.02 10.00
CA ILE A 204 1.85 8.31 10.70
C ILE A 204 3.18 9.03 10.85
N LYS A 205 4.22 8.31 11.29
CA LYS A 205 5.58 8.86 11.36
C LYS A 205 6.08 9.34 9.99
N GLY A 206 5.82 8.59 8.92
CA GLY A 206 6.18 8.99 7.55
C GLY A 206 5.53 10.31 7.12
N ASN A 207 4.25 10.50 7.42
CA ASN A 207 3.56 11.78 7.20
C ASN A 207 4.23 12.92 7.98
N LEU A 208 4.48 12.73 9.28
CA LEU A 208 5.13 13.73 10.13
C LEU A 208 6.54 14.06 9.64
N ASP A 209 7.35 13.07 9.29
CA ASP A 209 8.70 13.27 8.79
C ASP A 209 8.72 14.17 7.53
N LYS A 210 7.72 14.05 6.65
CA LYS A 210 7.61 14.94 5.47
C LYS A 210 7.15 16.34 5.84
N VAL A 211 6.19 16.49 6.75
CA VAL A 211 5.75 17.80 7.26
C VAL A 211 6.91 18.55 7.94
N PHE A 212 7.77 17.82 8.65
CA PHE A 212 8.96 18.38 9.32
C PHE A 212 10.23 18.40 8.44
N ASN A 213 10.12 18.19 7.11
CA ASN A 213 11.23 18.20 6.16
C ASN A 213 12.41 17.26 6.51
N ARG A 214 12.14 16.16 7.21
CA ARG A 214 13.12 15.11 7.51
C ARG A 214 13.29 14.20 6.29
N ASN A 215 14.04 14.70 5.32
CA ASN A 215 14.19 14.07 4.00
C ASN A 215 15.39 13.07 3.93
N SER A 216 16.03 12.73 5.05
CA SER A 216 17.20 11.84 4.99
C SER A 216 16.83 10.42 4.61
N TRP A 217 17.51 9.92 3.58
CA TRP A 217 17.44 8.54 3.12
C TRP A 217 18.29 7.67 4.05
N GLY A 218 17.66 6.74 4.76
CA GLY A 218 18.42 5.70 5.47
C GLY A 218 18.87 4.60 4.50
N LYS A 219 20.04 3.98 4.73
CA LYS A 219 20.50 2.82 3.93
C LYS A 219 19.57 1.61 4.08
N MET A 220 19.04 1.09 2.98
CA MET A 220 18.40 -0.23 2.95
C MET A 220 19.50 -1.30 2.89
N GLU A 221 19.77 -1.96 4.01
CA GLU A 221 20.68 -3.09 4.08
C GLU A 221 19.94 -4.34 3.59
N ARG A 222 20.54 -5.06 2.64
CA ARG A 222 20.05 -6.32 2.08
C ARG A 222 20.93 -7.44 2.63
N GLU A 223 20.33 -8.53 3.07
CA GLU A 223 21.07 -9.67 3.65
C GLU A 223 21.44 -10.72 2.59
N GLY A 224 20.75 -10.72 1.44
CA GLY A 224 20.94 -11.74 0.41
C GLY A 224 20.35 -13.10 0.80
N PHE A 225 20.22 -14.01 -0.18
CA PHE A 225 19.61 -15.33 0.00
C PHE A 225 20.53 -16.38 0.65
N LYS A 226 21.73 -16.01 1.10
CA LYS A 226 22.72 -16.93 1.68
C LYS A 226 22.78 -16.83 3.21
N LYS A 227 21.75 -17.34 3.87
CA LYS A 227 21.82 -17.81 5.26
C LYS A 227 20.89 -19.02 5.40
N SER A 228 21.48 -20.20 5.22
CA SER A 228 20.93 -21.46 5.73
C SER A 228 21.24 -21.60 7.21
#